data_AF-A0A945U968-F1
#
_entry.id   AF-A0A945U968-F1
#
_cell.length_a   1.000
_cell.length_b   1.000
_cell.length_c   1.000
_cell.angle_alpha   90.00
_cell.angle_beta   90.00
_cell.angle_gamma   90.00
#
_symmetry.space_group_name_H-M   'P 1'
#
loop_
_entity.id
_entity.type
_entity.pdbx_description
1 polymer ?
#
loop_
_entity_poly.entity_id
_entity_poly.type
_entity_poly.pdbx_seq_one_letter_code
_entity_poly.pdbx_strand_id
1 'polypeptide(L)'
;VFDDIYIDENLQEYIINLVRATRNPEDYQMASLKDMVQYGASPRASIFLNRCAKAYAFLQRRGYVVPHDIKSIGLDILRHRVILSYEAEAENVTPDDIIKKIFDTLEVP
;
A
#
# COMPACT_ATOMS: atom_id res chain seq x y z
N VAL A 1 19.59 -2.74 13.55
CA VAL A 1 18.89 -3.89 14.16
C VAL A 1 17.71 -4.32 13.32
N PHE A 2 16.61 -3.55 13.21
CA PHE A 2 15.52 -3.96 12.30
C PHE A 2 15.79 -3.59 10.83
N ASP A 3 16.64 -2.59 10.57
CA ASP A 3 17.04 -2.21 9.21
C ASP A 3 17.77 -3.36 8.47
N ASP A 4 18.39 -4.27 9.23
CA ASP A 4 19.15 -5.43 8.75
C ASP A 4 18.25 -6.61 8.32
N ILE A 5 16.93 -6.53 8.57
CA ILE A 5 15.97 -7.53 8.10
C ILE A 5 15.95 -7.55 6.57
N TYR A 6 16.06 -8.75 6.01
CA TYR A 6 16.06 -8.97 4.57
C TYR A 6 14.68 -8.72 3.97
N ILE A 7 14.66 -8.08 2.80
CA ILE A 7 13.46 -7.93 1.97
C ILE A 7 13.89 -8.16 0.52
N ASP A 8 13.17 -9.07 -0.14
CA ASP A 8 13.42 -9.41 -1.54
C ASP A 8 13.06 -8.23 -2.47
N GLU A 9 13.75 -8.12 -3.61
CA GLU A 9 13.52 -7.05 -4.58
C GLU A 9 12.09 -7.05 -5.12
N ASN A 10 11.48 -8.23 -5.32
CA ASN A 10 10.10 -8.34 -5.79
C ASN A 10 9.11 -7.73 -4.77
N LEU A 11 9.38 -7.87 -3.46
CA LEU A 11 8.57 -7.24 -2.41
C LEU A 11 8.76 -5.73 -2.37
N GLN A 12 9.97 -5.23 -2.67
CA GLN A 12 10.20 -3.79 -2.80
C GLN A 12 9.45 -3.22 -3.99
N GLU A 13 9.46 -3.92 -5.12
CA GLU A 13 8.70 -3.55 -6.31
C GLU A 13 7.18 -3.59 -6.06
N TYR A 14 6.70 -4.61 -5.33
CA TYR A 14 5.31 -4.68 -4.88
C TYR A 14 4.92 -3.46 -4.03
N ILE A 15 5.76 -3.00 -3.10
CA ILE A 15 5.53 -1.76 -2.33
C ILE A 15 5.44 -0.53 -3.24
N ILE A 16 6.32 -0.44 -4.23
CA ILE A 16 6.29 0.67 -5.21
C ILE A 16 4.99 0.62 -6.01
N ASN A 17 4.58 -0.56 -6.46
CA ASN A 17 3.35 -0.76 -7.21
C ASN A 17 2.10 -0.44 -6.39
N LEU A 18 2.06 -0.79 -5.10
CA LEU A 18 1.00 -0.37 -4.18
C LEU A 18 0.86 1.15 -4.14
N VAL A 19 1.97 1.86 -3.96
CA VAL A 19 1.96 3.33 -3.89
C VAL A 19 1.58 3.94 -5.25
N ARG A 20 2.08 3.40 -6.36
CA ARG A 20 1.70 3.85 -7.71
C ARG A 20 0.23 3.60 -8.02
N ALA A 21 -0.33 2.47 -7.61
CA ALA A 21 -1.74 2.14 -7.79
C ALA A 21 -2.66 3.13 -7.05
N THR A 22 -2.23 3.69 -5.92
CA THR A 22 -3.00 4.78 -5.27
C THR A 22 -2.99 6.08 -6.07
N ARG A 23 -2.05 6.28 -6.99
CA ARG A 23 -1.88 7.53 -7.76
C ARG A 23 -2.47 7.43 -9.16
N ASN A 24 -2.23 6.31 -9.83
CA ASN A 24 -2.66 6.02 -11.20
C ASN A 24 -3.36 4.65 -11.22
N PRO A 25 -4.56 4.52 -10.64
CA PRO A 25 -5.25 3.23 -10.58
C PRO A 25 -5.61 2.68 -11.97
N GLU A 26 -5.73 3.52 -13.01
CA GLU A 26 -5.96 3.07 -14.39
C GLU A 26 -4.84 2.16 -14.93
N ASP A 27 -3.59 2.39 -14.52
CA ASP A 27 -2.43 1.60 -14.96
C ASP A 27 -2.48 0.16 -14.44
N TYR A 28 -3.32 -0.09 -13.42
CA TYR A 28 -3.45 -1.36 -12.71
C TYR A 28 -4.85 -1.97 -12.89
N GLN A 29 -5.51 -1.71 -14.02
CA GLN A 29 -6.84 -2.22 -14.35
C GLN A 29 -7.95 -1.79 -13.37
N MET A 30 -7.71 -0.75 -12.58
CA MET A 30 -8.66 -0.21 -11.60
C MET A 30 -9.23 1.15 -12.05
N ALA A 31 -9.61 1.28 -13.33
CA ALA A 31 -10.12 2.53 -13.89
C ALA A 31 -11.30 3.13 -13.07
N SER A 32 -12.13 2.28 -12.44
CA SER A 32 -13.21 2.72 -11.54
C SER A 32 -12.75 3.54 -10.32
N LEU A 33 -11.47 3.44 -9.94
CA LEU A 33 -10.91 4.16 -8.80
C LEU A 33 -10.29 5.50 -9.20
N LYS A 34 -10.11 5.76 -10.50
CA LYS A 34 -9.48 6.99 -11.01
C LYS A 34 -10.19 8.23 -10.52
N ASP A 35 -11.51 8.27 -10.70
CA ASP A 35 -12.34 9.41 -10.29
C ASP A 35 -12.66 9.38 -8.80
N MET A 36 -12.24 8.34 -8.06
CA MET A 36 -12.46 8.20 -6.62
C MET A 36 -11.30 8.75 -5.78
N VAL A 37 -10.11 8.87 -6.37
CA VAL A 37 -8.90 9.34 -5.69
C VAL A 37 -8.50 10.71 -6.24
N GLN A 38 -8.60 11.73 -5.40
CA GLN A 38 -8.13 13.07 -5.76
C GLN A 38 -6.61 13.17 -5.71
N TYR A 39 -5.98 12.58 -4.67
CA TYR A 39 -4.53 12.51 -4.56
C TYR A 39 -4.09 11.19 -3.91
N GLY A 40 -3.24 10.45 -4.61
CA GLY A 40 -2.64 9.22 -4.10
C GLY A 40 -1.49 9.43 -3.11
N ALA A 41 -1.00 8.32 -2.56
CA ALA A 41 0.08 8.35 -1.58
C ALA A 41 1.40 8.89 -2.17
N SER A 42 2.14 9.63 -1.35
CA SER A 42 3.46 10.17 -1.73
C SER A 42 4.56 9.09 -1.69
N PRO A 43 5.74 9.32 -2.30
CA PRO A 43 6.89 8.42 -2.19
C PRO A 43 7.33 8.14 -0.74
N ARG A 44 6.93 8.97 0.23
CA ARG A 44 7.19 8.67 1.66
C ARG A 44 6.45 7.40 2.10
N ALA A 45 5.30 7.07 1.51
CA ALA A 45 4.56 5.87 1.83
C ALA A 45 5.36 4.59 1.55
N SER A 46 6.13 4.53 0.45
CA SER A 46 6.96 3.35 0.14
C SER A 46 8.08 3.16 1.16
N ILE A 47 8.71 4.26 1.61
CA ILE A 47 9.73 4.24 2.67
C ILE A 47 9.14 3.69 3.97
N PHE A 48 7.95 4.16 4.37
CA PHE A 48 7.31 3.69 5.59
C PHE A 48 6.81 2.25 5.48
N LEU A 49 6.24 1.85 4.33
CA LEU A 49 5.86 0.44 4.09
C LEU A 49 7.05 -0.50 4.21
N ASN A 50 8.19 -0.16 3.60
CA ASN A 50 9.41 -0.98 3.68
C ASN A 50 9.93 -1.09 5.12
N ARG A 51 10.11 0.04 5.81
CA ARG A 51 10.63 0.06 7.19
C ARG A 51 9.70 -0.64 8.18
N CYS A 52 8.41 -0.39 8.07
CA CYS A 52 7.43 -1.01 8.96
C CYS A 52 7.26 -2.50 8.66
N ALA A 53 7.40 -2.96 7.40
CA ALA A 53 7.37 -4.39 7.09
C ALA A 53 8.56 -5.12 7.71
N LYS A 54 9.76 -4.52 7.64
CA LYS A 54 10.96 -5.03 8.35
C LYS A 54 10.78 -5.05 9.86
N ALA A 55 10.27 -3.97 10.44
CA ALA A 55 9.99 -3.90 11.87
C ALA A 55 8.96 -4.94 12.30
N TYR A 56 7.91 -5.16 11.50
CA TYR A 56 6.89 -6.17 11.76
C TYR A 56 7.48 -7.58 11.73
N ALA A 57 8.27 -7.92 10.69
CA ALA A 57 8.98 -9.19 10.60
C ALA A 57 9.92 -9.42 11.80
N PHE A 58 10.64 -8.38 12.23
CA PHE A 58 11.49 -8.43 13.42
C PHE A 58 10.70 -8.74 14.69
N LEU A 59 9.54 -8.11 14.90
CA LEU A 59 8.66 -8.39 16.04
C LEU A 59 8.13 -9.84 16.01
N GLN A 60 7.94 -10.40 14.81
CA GLN A 60 7.60 -11.81 14.60
C GLN A 60 8.81 -12.76 14.70
N ARG A 61 9.97 -12.27 15.15
CA ARG A 61 11.22 -13.03 15.28
C ARG A 61 11.71 -13.66 13.97
N ARG A 62 11.39 -13.05 12.83
CA ARG A 62 11.88 -13.46 11.51
C ARG A 62 12.98 -12.53 11.02
N GLY A 63 13.93 -13.11 10.28
CA GLY A 63 15.03 -12.41 9.63
C GLY A 63 14.70 -11.85 8.23
N TYR A 64 13.47 -12.05 7.75
CA TYR A 64 13.03 -11.69 6.41
C TYR A 64 11.56 -11.27 6.39
N VAL A 65 11.20 -10.38 5.46
CA VAL A 65 9.84 -9.92 5.20
C VAL A 65 9.06 -10.93 4.35
N VAL A 66 7.78 -11.14 4.66
CA VAL A 66 6.82 -11.86 3.80
C VAL A 66 5.72 -10.89 3.33
N PRO A 67 5.00 -11.18 2.23
CA PRO A 67 3.92 -10.32 1.75
C PRO A 67 2.86 -9.96 2.80
N HIS A 68 2.56 -10.90 3.71
CA HIS A 68 1.62 -10.68 4.80
C HIS A 68 2.02 -9.50 5.69
N ASP A 69 3.33 -9.27 5.90
CA ASP A 69 3.82 -8.17 6.74
C ASP A 69 3.45 -6.82 6.16
N ILE A 70 3.51 -6.70 4.83
CA ILE A 70 3.16 -5.48 4.09
C ILE A 70 1.65 -5.26 4.13
N LYS A 71 0.85 -6.32 3.94
CA LYS A 71 -0.61 -6.24 4.00
C LYS A 71 -1.10 -5.86 5.41
N SER A 72 -0.50 -6.42 6.45
CA SER A 72 -0.88 -6.20 7.85
C SER A 72 -0.71 -4.75 8.32
N ILE A 73 0.30 -4.04 7.83
CA ILE A 73 0.56 -2.62 8.15
C ILE A 73 0.01 -1.65 7.09
N GLY A 74 -0.47 -2.18 5.96
CA GLY A 74 -0.75 -1.42 4.76
C GLY A 74 -1.80 -0.34 4.97
N LEU A 75 -2.91 -0.70 5.63
CA LEU A 75 -3.98 0.24 5.96
C LEU A 75 -3.50 1.35 6.87
N ASP A 76 -2.75 1.05 7.93
CA ASP A 76 -2.28 2.05 8.90
C ASP A 76 -1.39 3.11 8.24
N ILE A 77 -0.62 2.72 7.22
CA ILE A 77 0.27 3.63 6.49
C ILE A 77 -0.49 4.40 5.41
N LEU A 78 -1.39 3.76 4.67
CA LEU A 78 -1.99 4.33 3.47
C LEU A 78 -3.28 5.13 3.73
N ARG A 79 -4.09 4.79 4.74
CA ARG A 79 -5.45 5.36 4.92
C ARG A 79 -5.49 6.87 5.10
N HIS A 80 -4.44 7.43 5.69
CA HIS A 80 -4.30 8.87 5.92
C HIS A 80 -3.46 9.57 4.83
N ARG A 81 -3.16 8.86 3.74
CA ARG A 81 -2.30 9.32 2.64
C ARG A 81 -2.99 9.29 1.28
N VAL A 82 -4.21 8.76 1.23
CA VAL A 82 -5.07 8.77 0.05
C VAL A 82 -6.17 9.81 0.32
N ILE A 83 -6.21 10.84 -0.52
CA ILE A 83 -7.23 11.89 -0.47
C ILE A 83 -8.32 11.51 -1.46
N LEU A 84 -9.55 11.40 -0.97
CA LEU A 84 -10.72 11.06 -1.76
C LEU A 84 -11.19 12.25 -2.59
N SER A 85 -11.84 11.94 -3.71
CA SER A 85 -12.59 12.93 -4.49
C SER A 85 -13.95 13.22 -3.85
N TYR A 86 -14.61 14.27 -4.33
CA TYR A 86 -15.96 14.61 -3.89
C TYR A 86 -16.97 13.51 -4.29
N GLU A 87 -16.76 12.90 -5.45
CA GLU A 87 -17.54 11.79 -5.96
C GLU A 87 -17.47 10.58 -5.03
N ALA A 88 -16.25 10.23 -4.56
CA ALA A 88 -16.07 9.15 -3.59
C ALA A 88 -16.78 9.41 -2.26
N GLU A 89 -16.72 10.66 -1.75
CA GLU A 89 -17.45 11.04 -0.54
C GLU A 89 -18.97 10.94 -0.73
N ALA A 90 -19.49 11.38 -1.89
CA ALA A 90 -20.91 11.28 -2.23
C ALA A 90 -21.39 9.82 -2.29
N GLU A 91 -20.53 8.90 -2.74
CA GLU A 91 -20.80 7.46 -2.77
C GLU A 91 -20.55 6.74 -1.43
N ASN A 92 -20.17 7.47 -0.36
CA ASN A 92 -19.78 6.93 0.95
C ASN A 92 -18.61 5.93 0.88
N VAL A 93 -17.72 6.09 -0.11
CA VAL A 93 -16.50 5.29 -0.22
C VAL A 93 -15.49 5.78 0.81
N THR A 94 -14.86 4.87 1.55
CA THR A 94 -13.81 5.23 2.51
C THR A 94 -12.41 5.00 1.93
N PRO A 95 -11.36 5.66 2.46
CA PRO A 95 -9.99 5.38 2.05
C PRO A 95 -9.62 3.91 2.22
N ASP A 96 -10.15 3.27 3.27
CA ASP A 96 -9.93 1.85 3.54
C ASP A 96 -10.49 0.96 2.42
N ASP A 97 -11.63 1.31 1.82
CA ASP A 97 -12.25 0.53 0.74
C ASP A 97 -11.38 0.58 -0.53
N ILE A 98 -10.87 1.77 -0.86
CA ILE A 98 -9.93 1.96 -1.98
C ILE A 98 -8.66 1.14 -1.74
N ILE A 99 -8.08 1.25 -0.54
CA ILE A 99 -6.83 0.57 -0.21
C ILE A 99 -7.01 -0.95 -0.24
N LYS A 100 -8.11 -1.48 0.31
CA LYS A 100 -8.43 -2.92 0.23
C LYS A 100 -8.53 -3.37 -1.21
N LYS A 101 -9.27 -2.63 -2.05
CA LYS A 101 -9.41 -2.95 -3.48
C LYS A 101 -8.06 -2.98 -4.20
N ILE A 102 -7.15 -2.07 -3.87
CA ILE A 102 -5.77 -2.09 -4.39
C ILE A 102 -5.01 -3.35 -3.92
N PHE A 103 -5.09 -3.71 -2.64
CA PHE A 103 -4.44 -4.90 -2.08
C PHE A 103 -4.99 -6.23 -2.62
N ASP A 104 -6.26 -6.25 -3.03
CA ASP A 104 -6.94 -7.42 -3.58
C ASP A 104 -6.68 -7.57 -5.09
N THR A 105 -6.44 -6.46 -5.80
CA THR A 105 -6.22 -6.45 -7.25
C THR A 105 -4.76 -6.70 -7.63
N LEU A 106 -3.81 -6.18 -6.84
CA LEU A 106 -2.39 -6.37 -7.12
C LEU A 106 -1.94 -7.77 -6.72
N GLU A 107 -1.33 -8.47 -7.68
CA GLU A 107 -0.73 -9.78 -7.46
C GLU A 107 0.41 -9.68 -6.45
N VAL A 108 0.44 -10.66 -5.55
CA VAL A 108 1.50 -10.81 -4.57
C VAL A 108 2.60 -11.67 -5.19
N PRO A 109 3.87 -11.20 -5.20
CA PRO A 109 4.99 -11.98 -5.71
C PRO A 109 5.38 -13.16 -4.80
#